data_AF-A0A951T783-F1
#
_entry.id   AF-A0A951T783-F1
#
_cell.length_a   1.000
_cell.length_b   1.000
_cell.length_c   1.000
_cell.angle_alpha   90.00
_cell.angle_beta   90.00
_cell.angle_gamma   90.00
#
_symmetry.space_group_name_H-M   'P 1'
#
loop_
_entity.id
_entity.type
_entity.pdbx_description
1 polymer ?
#
loop_
_entity_poly.entity_id
_entity_poly.type
_entity_poly.pdbx_seq_one_letter_code
_entity_poly.pdbx_strand_id
1 'polypeptide(L)'
;MPIGGHDWLPIDIQVLNETLVNCRHKAGLDWDETNAFLAGLRALCPVEELTLQTHDLGRALSERYGFSIYDAMIVASALIAGCATLWSEDMQHGLLVEGQLRIMNPFA
;
A
#
# COMPACT_ATOMS: atom_id res chain seq x y z
N MET A 1 1.28 28.25 4.74
CA MET A 1 2.51 27.76 4.09
C MET A 1 3.29 26.99 5.15
N PRO A 2 3.31 25.64 5.14
CA PRO A 2 4.21 24.90 6.01
C PRO A 2 5.31 24.23 5.19
N ILE A 3 6.54 24.47 5.62
CA ILE A 3 7.72 23.64 5.35
C ILE A 3 8.12 23.06 6.71
N GLY A 4 8.00 21.74 6.90
CA GLY A 4 8.42 21.03 8.11
C GLY A 4 7.38 20.05 8.66
N GLY A 5 7.68 18.74 8.57
CA GLY A 5 6.87 17.64 9.08
C GLY A 5 6.82 16.50 8.07
N HIS A 6 7.77 15.56 8.13
CA HIS A 6 7.69 14.34 7.33
C HIS A 6 6.65 13.40 7.98
N ASP A 7 5.37 13.72 7.83
CA ASP A 7 4.30 12.77 8.11
C ASP A 7 4.31 11.77 6.94
N TRP A 8 5.02 10.65 7.14
CA TRP A 8 5.06 9.58 6.17
C TRP A 8 3.66 9.00 5.99
N LEU A 9 3.31 8.69 4.74
CA LEU A 9 2.01 8.09 4.42
C LEU A 9 1.88 6.73 5.14
N PRO A 10 0.70 6.42 5.71
CA PRO A 10 0.48 5.13 6.34
C PRO A 10 0.61 4.01 5.32
N ILE A 11 1.15 2.87 5.76
CA ILE A 11 1.22 1.62 5.01
C ILE A 11 0.44 0.55 5.75
N ASP A 12 -0.10 -0.46 5.07
CA ASP A 12 -0.78 -1.57 5.73
C ASP A 12 0.10 -2.82 5.84
N ILE A 13 -0.40 -3.85 6.53
CA ILE A 13 0.30 -5.14 6.65
C ILE A 13 0.49 -5.85 5.29
N GLN A 14 -0.38 -5.66 4.28
CA GLN A 14 -0.11 -6.21 2.93
C GLN A 14 1.11 -5.56 2.30
N VAL A 15 1.31 -4.26 2.44
CA VAL A 15 2.51 -3.57 1.95
C VAL A 15 3.77 -4.17 2.60
N LEU A 16 3.73 -4.47 3.90
CA LEU A 16 4.84 -5.16 4.57
C LEU A 16 5.07 -6.59 4.03
N ASN A 17 3.99 -7.34 3.77
CA ASN A 17 4.09 -8.69 3.21
C ASN A 17 4.67 -8.68 1.79
N GLU A 18 4.20 -7.78 0.93
CA GLU A 18 4.72 -7.62 -0.43
C GLU A 18 6.17 -7.15 -0.43
N THR A 19 6.51 -6.24 0.48
CA THR A 19 7.90 -5.80 0.67
C THR A 19 8.79 -6.98 1.05
N LEU A 20 8.38 -7.79 2.02
CA LEU A 20 9.10 -9.00 2.43
C LEU A 20 9.33 -9.94 1.23
N VAL A 21 8.26 -10.23 0.48
CA VAL A 21 8.34 -11.10 -0.71
C VAL A 21 9.30 -10.51 -1.74
N ASN A 22 9.23 -9.21 -2.02
CA ASN A 22 10.12 -8.55 -2.98
C ASN A 22 11.57 -8.54 -2.50
N CYS A 23 11.85 -8.26 -1.23
CA CYS A 23 13.20 -8.33 -0.64
C CYS A 23 13.81 -9.72 -0.84
N ARG A 24 13.03 -10.77 -0.56
CA ARG A 24 13.49 -12.16 -0.61
C ARG A 24 13.61 -12.71 -2.03
N HIS A 25 12.66 -12.41 -2.91
CA HIS A 25 12.54 -13.05 -4.22
C HIS A 25 13.08 -12.21 -5.37
N LYS A 26 13.01 -10.88 -5.29
CA LYS A 26 13.48 -9.97 -6.35
C LYS A 26 14.85 -9.36 -6.03
N ALA A 27 15.05 -8.91 -4.79
CA ALA A 27 16.31 -8.29 -4.37
C ALA A 27 17.36 -9.29 -3.86
N GLY A 28 16.95 -10.51 -3.50
CA GLY A 28 17.85 -11.58 -3.04
C GLY A 28 18.46 -11.32 -1.66
N LEU A 29 17.87 -10.42 -0.86
CA LEU A 29 18.34 -10.07 0.48
C LEU A 29 18.22 -11.26 1.42
N ASP A 30 19.16 -11.43 2.34
CA ASP A 30 19.06 -12.41 3.41
C ASP A 30 18.00 -12.03 4.47
N TRP A 31 17.81 -12.86 5.50
CA TRP A 31 16.80 -12.58 6.54
C TRP A 31 17.16 -11.38 7.40
N ASP A 32 18.44 -11.15 7.68
CA ASP A 32 18.89 -10.05 8.54
C ASP A 32 18.76 -8.72 7.80
N GLU A 33 19.16 -8.68 6.53
CA GLU A 33 18.97 -7.53 5.64
C GLU A 33 17.49 -7.20 5.46
N THR A 34 16.65 -8.22 5.24
CA THR A 34 15.20 -8.04 5.10
C THR A 34 14.57 -7.49 6.38
N ASN A 35 14.96 -8.01 7.54
CA ASN A 35 14.47 -7.53 8.84
C ASN A 35 14.88 -6.08 9.10
N ALA A 36 16.13 -5.72 8.80
CA ALA A 36 16.61 -4.35 8.92
C ALA A 36 15.82 -3.39 8.02
N PHE A 37 15.53 -3.80 6.78
CA PHE A 37 14.72 -3.01 5.85
C PHE A 37 13.29 -2.79 6.35
N LEU A 38 12.60 -3.86 6.76
CA LEU A 38 11.24 -3.79 7.30
C LEU A 38 11.18 -2.97 8.59
N ALA A 39 12.19 -3.06 9.46
CA ALA A 39 12.30 -2.23 10.65
C ALA A 39 12.42 -0.74 10.30
N GLY A 40 13.20 -0.40 9.27
CA GLY A 40 13.30 0.96 8.74
C GLY A 40 11.94 1.50 8.27
N LEU A 41 11.21 0.72 7.48
CA LEU A 41 9.86 1.10 7.03
C LEU A 41 8.90 1.35 8.20
N ARG A 42 8.88 0.44 9.18
CA ARG A 42 8.02 0.56 10.37
C ARG A 42 8.40 1.72 11.29
N ALA A 43 9.64 2.19 11.23
CA ALA A 43 10.10 3.36 11.98
C ALA A 43 9.71 4.68 11.30
N LEU A 44 9.52 4.66 9.98
CA LEU A 44 9.18 5.84 9.19
C LEU A 44 7.67 5.96 9.01
N CYS A 45 6.99 4.89 8.64
CA CYS A 45 5.57 4.90 8.28
C CYS A 45 4.70 4.33 9.40
N PRO A 46 3.57 5.00 9.75
CA PRO A 46 2.51 4.36 10.53
C PRO A 46 2.03 3.08 9.82
N VAL A 47 1.82 2.02 10.59
CA VAL A 47 1.36 0.73 10.07
C VAL A 47 -0.09 0.49 10.47
N GLU A 48 -0.96 0.34 9.49
CA GLU A 48 -2.37 0.04 9.67
C GLU A 48 -2.63 -1.47 9.64
N GLU A 49 -3.54 -1.92 10.50
CA GLU A 49 -3.92 -3.34 10.61
C GLU A 49 -4.82 -3.77 9.43
N LEU A 50 -4.74 -5.06 9.05
CA LEU A 50 -5.80 -5.65 8.24
C LEU A 50 -6.99 -6.02 9.12
N THR A 51 -8.12 -5.40 8.85
CA THR A 51 -9.38 -5.67 9.54
C THR A 51 -10.34 -6.46 8.64
N LEU A 52 -11.40 -7.01 9.23
CA LEU A 52 -12.50 -7.60 8.45
C LEU A 52 -13.14 -6.57 7.50
N GLN A 53 -13.21 -5.31 7.92
CA GLN A 53 -13.70 -4.22 7.07
C GLN A 53 -12.81 -4.03 5.83
N THR A 54 -11.49 -4.06 6.00
CA THR A 54 -10.54 -4.02 4.88
C THR A 54 -10.76 -5.19 3.93
N HIS A 55 -10.97 -6.39 4.48
CA HIS A 55 -11.22 -7.59 3.69
C HIS A 55 -12.51 -7.50 2.86
N ASP A 56 -13.62 -7.13 3.47
CA ASP A 56 -14.91 -7.06 2.79
C ASP A 56 -14.92 -5.97 1.71
N LEU A 57 -14.31 -4.82 1.99
CA LEU A 57 -14.14 -3.75 1.01
C LEU A 57 -13.22 -4.20 -0.12
N GLY A 58 -12.05 -4.77 0.18
CA GLY A 58 -11.11 -5.23 -0.82
C GLY A 58 -11.71 -6.31 -1.73
N ARG A 59 -12.51 -7.24 -1.19
CA ARG A 59 -13.25 -8.22 -2.00
C ARG A 59 -14.20 -7.53 -2.99
N ALA A 60 -14.98 -6.54 -2.51
CA ALA A 60 -15.91 -5.79 -3.36
C ALA A 60 -15.18 -4.97 -4.44
N LEU A 61 -14.05 -4.37 -4.11
CA LEU A 61 -13.22 -3.62 -5.05
C LEU A 61 -12.58 -4.53 -6.11
N SER A 62 -12.11 -5.72 -5.72
CA SER A 62 -11.59 -6.72 -6.66
C SER A 62 -12.64 -7.12 -7.68
N GLU A 63 -13.87 -7.40 -7.23
CA GLU A 63 -14.99 -7.72 -8.12
C GLU A 63 -15.36 -6.56 -9.06
N ARG A 64 -15.40 -5.33 -8.54
CA ARG A 64 -15.86 -4.15 -9.28
C ARG A 64 -14.84 -3.61 -10.28
N TYR A 65 -13.56 -3.59 -9.90
CA TYR A 65 -12.49 -2.93 -10.66
C TYR A 65 -11.51 -3.93 -11.31
N GLY A 66 -11.65 -5.23 -11.04
CA GLY A 66 -10.79 -6.26 -11.61
C GLY A 66 -9.39 -6.30 -11.01
N PHE A 67 -9.17 -5.67 -9.85
CA PHE A 67 -7.91 -5.79 -9.12
C PHE A 67 -7.68 -7.24 -8.67
N SER A 68 -6.41 -7.64 -8.58
CA SER A 68 -6.06 -8.84 -7.82
C SER A 68 -6.51 -8.67 -6.36
N ILE A 69 -6.75 -9.76 -5.63
CA ILE A 69 -7.25 -9.64 -4.25
C ILE A 69 -6.25 -8.88 -3.36
N TYR A 70 -4.94 -9.04 -3.59
CA TYR A 70 -3.88 -8.38 -2.82
C TYR A 70 -3.84 -6.87 -3.12
N ASP A 71 -3.85 -6.51 -4.39
CA ASP A 71 -3.97 -5.11 -4.83
C ASP A 71 -5.23 -4.44 -4.26
N ALA A 72 -6.35 -5.16 -4.28
CA ALA A 72 -7.61 -4.65 -3.77
C ALA A 72 -7.59 -4.41 -2.25
N MET A 73 -6.84 -5.20 -1.48
CA MET A 73 -6.65 -4.94 -0.05
C MET A 73 -5.89 -3.63 0.18
N ILE A 74 -4.83 -3.36 -0.60
CA ILE A 74 -4.06 -2.11 -0.50
C ILE A 74 -4.95 -0.91 -0.83
N VAL A 75 -5.75 -1.01 -1.91
CA VAL A 75 -6.72 0.03 -2.30
C VAL A 75 -7.77 0.23 -1.20
N ALA A 76 -8.29 -0.85 -0.60
CA ALA A 76 -9.25 -0.78 0.50
C ALA A 76 -8.67 -0.09 1.74
N SER A 77 -7.46 -0.44 2.15
CA SER A 77 -6.77 0.20 3.27
C SER A 77 -6.57 1.68 3.03
N ALA A 78 -6.13 2.07 1.83
CA ALA A 78 -5.94 3.47 1.48
C ALA A 78 -7.25 4.26 1.50
N LEU A 79 -8.37 3.67 1.06
CA LEU A 79 -9.71 4.28 1.18
C LEU A 79 -10.14 4.43 2.64
N ILE A 80 -9.94 3.39 3.47
CA ILE A 80 -10.30 3.41 4.90
C ILE A 80 -9.47 4.47 5.65
N ALA A 81 -8.19 4.59 5.32
CA ALA A 81 -7.29 5.61 5.87
C ALA A 81 -7.58 7.03 5.35
N GLY A 82 -8.52 7.19 4.40
CA GLY A 82 -8.88 8.49 3.83
C GLY A 82 -7.80 9.09 2.93
N CYS A 83 -6.92 8.26 2.36
CA CYS A 83 -5.89 8.72 1.45
C CYS A 83 -6.52 9.28 0.16
N ALA A 84 -6.00 10.42 -0.31
CA ALA A 84 -6.40 10.99 -1.59
C ALA A 84 -5.63 10.38 -2.78
N THR A 85 -4.43 9.87 -2.52
CA THR A 85 -3.53 9.32 -3.53
C THR A 85 -2.94 7.99 -3.06
N LEU A 86 -2.98 6.97 -3.92
CA LEU A 86 -2.24 5.72 -3.77
C LEU A 86 -1.16 5.66 -4.85
N TRP A 87 0.09 5.51 -4.44
CA TRP A 87 1.20 5.37 -5.38
C TRP A 87 1.43 3.89 -5.71
N SER A 88 1.34 3.52 -6.99
CA SER A 88 1.56 2.14 -7.43
C SER A 88 2.06 2.10 -8.87
N GLU A 89 3.13 1.33 -9.10
CA GLU A 89 3.70 1.07 -10.44
C GLU A 89 2.83 0.11 -11.25
N ASP A 90 2.28 -0.91 -10.59
CA ASP A 90 1.59 -2.02 -11.24
C ASP A 90 0.11 -1.70 -11.57
N MET A 91 -0.47 -0.71 -10.90
CA MET A 91 -1.88 -0.34 -11.08
C MET A 91 -2.06 0.76 -12.14
N GLN A 92 -3.27 0.83 -12.71
CA GLN A 92 -3.60 1.80 -13.76
C GLN A 92 -3.47 3.25 -13.27
N HIS A 93 -2.49 3.97 -13.83
CA HIS A 93 -2.28 5.39 -13.56
C HIS A 93 -3.54 6.22 -13.86
N GLY A 94 -3.89 7.11 -12.94
CA GLY A 94 -5.01 8.04 -13.05
C GLY A 94 -6.38 7.46 -12.69
N LEU A 95 -6.50 6.16 -12.42
CA LEU A 95 -7.75 5.54 -11.99
C LEU A 95 -8.25 6.18 -10.68
N LEU A 96 -9.52 6.61 -10.67
CA LEU A 96 -10.19 7.16 -9.51
C LEU A 96 -11.14 6.12 -8.92
N VAL A 97 -10.79 5.59 -7.75
CA VAL A 97 -11.54 4.54 -7.06
C VAL A 97 -12.53 5.18 -6.07
N GLU A 98 -13.79 4.75 -6.13
CA GLU A 98 -14.92 5.26 -5.33
C GLU A 98 -15.06 6.80 -5.30
N GLY A 99 -14.54 7.50 -6.32
CA GLY A 99 -14.56 8.96 -6.37
C GLY A 99 -13.64 9.67 -5.37
N GLN A 100 -12.80 8.92 -4.64
CA GLN A 100 -12.01 9.43 -3.52
C GLN A 100 -10.51 9.22 -3.70
N LEU A 101 -10.09 7.99 -4.01
CA LEU A 101 -8.69 7.60 -4.06
C LEU A 101 -8.19 7.60 -5.50
N ARG A 102 -7.18 8.41 -5.80
CA ARG A 102 -6.53 8.41 -7.11
C ARG A 102 -5.27 7.54 -7.10
N ILE A 103 -5.19 6.60 -8.02
CA ILE A 103 -3.98 5.80 -8.24
C ILE A 103 -3.02 6.57 -9.13
N MET A 104 -1.78 6.72 -8.68
CA MET A 104 -0.73 7.43 -9.39
C MET A 104 0.49 6.51 -9.53
N ASN A 105 0.85 6.17 -10.76
CA ASN A 105 2.15 5.57 -11.04
C ASN A 105 3.23 6.67 -11.04
N PRO A 106 4.27 6.59 -10.18
CA PRO A 106 5.32 7.61 -10.07
C PRO A 106 6.30 7.64 -11.26
N PHE A 107 6.22 6.66 -12.17
CA PHE A 107 7.09 6.52 -13.34
C PHE A 107 6.35 6.71 -14.67
N ALA A 108 5.06 7.06 -14.64
CA ALA A 108 4.24 7.31 -15.84
C ALA A 108 4.52 8.66 -16.51
#